data_AF-A0A956EI11-F1
#
_entry.id   AF-A0A956EI11-F1
#
_cell.length_a   1.000
_cell.length_b   1.000
_cell.length_c   1.000
_cell.angle_alpha   90.00
_cell.angle_beta   90.00
_cell.angle_gamma   90.00
#
_symmetry.space_group_name_H-M   'P 1'
#
loop_
_entity.id
_entity.type
_entity.pdbx_description
1 polymer ?
#
loop_
_entity_poly.entity_id
_entity_poly.type
_entity_poly.pdbx_seq_one_letter_code
_entity_poly.pdbx_strand_id
1 'polypeptide(L)'
;MESVVIQGVELHLSPADVLEWEWVGRPELLRQLLAAWMTLGEGDSPLSPRLVGKPGVGKTTLAAAAARALGRPVYVLQATMDTRPEDLL
;
A
#
# COMPACT_ATOMS: atom_id res chain seq x y z
N MET A 1 -11.05 -11.87 14.01
CA MET A 1 -9.79 -12.13 13.29
C MET A 1 -10.17 -13.05 12.15
N GLU A 2 -10.05 -12.57 10.91
CA GLU A 2 -10.48 -13.34 9.73
C GLU A 2 -9.45 -14.43 9.44
N SER A 3 -9.89 -15.63 9.05
CA SER A 3 -9.00 -16.72 8.67
C SER A 3 -9.45 -17.39 7.38
N VAL A 4 -8.50 -17.97 6.66
CA VAL A 4 -8.72 -18.72 5.42
C VAL A 4 -7.90 -20.00 5.45
N VAL A 5 -8.46 -21.10 4.91
CA VAL A 5 -7.72 -22.36 4.77
C VAL A 5 -7.22 -22.49 3.34
N ILE A 6 -5.91 -22.56 3.15
CA ILE A 6 -5.27 -22.77 1.84
C ILE A 6 -4.44 -24.06 1.92
N GLN A 7 -4.75 -25.03 1.05
CA GLN A 7 -4.04 -26.33 1.01
C GLN A 7 -3.97 -27.05 2.38
N GLY A 8 -5.00 -26.88 3.22
CA GLY A 8 -5.07 -27.48 4.56
C GLY A 8 -4.32 -26.71 5.66
N VAL A 9 -3.74 -25.55 5.34
CA VAL A 9 -3.10 -24.65 6.30
C VAL A 9 -4.08 -23.50 6.63
N GLU A 10 -4.37 -23.30 7.92
CA GLU A 10 -5.14 -22.13 8.37
C GLU A 10 -4.23 -20.90 8.43
N LEU A 11 -4.60 -19.85 7.70
CA LEU A 11 -3.93 -18.56 7.67
C LEU A 11 -4.79 -17.52 8.38
N HIS A 12 -4.17 -16.73 9.26
CA HIS A 12 -4.81 -15.58 9.90
C HIS A 12 -4.53 -14.32 9.09
N LEU A 13 -5.60 -13.64 8.66
CA LEU A 13 -5.47 -12.45 7.82
C LEU A 13 -5.21 -11.22 8.68
N SER A 14 -4.17 -10.46 8.33
CA SER A 14 -3.92 -9.14 8.90
C SER A 14 -5.03 -8.18 8.50
N PRO A 15 -5.56 -7.37 9.43
CA PRO A 15 -6.50 -6.32 9.07
C PRO A 15 -5.79 -5.23 8.26
N ALA A 16 -6.56 -4.48 7.48
CA ALA A 16 -6.05 -3.26 6.86
C ALA A 16 -5.65 -2.25 7.93
N ASP A 17 -4.59 -1.50 7.68
CA ASP A 17 -4.12 -0.44 8.56
C ASP A 17 -5.08 0.76 8.55
N VAL A 18 -5.42 1.25 9.74
CA VAL A 18 -6.20 2.48 9.92
C VAL A 18 -5.24 3.64 10.15
N LEU A 19 -5.22 4.56 9.19
CA LEU A 19 -4.26 5.66 9.15
C LEU A 19 -5.02 6.98 9.31
N GLU A 20 -5.10 7.46 10.56
CA GLU A 20 -5.88 8.63 10.95
C GLU A 20 -5.13 9.96 10.71
N TRP A 21 -4.86 10.26 9.44
CA TRP A 21 -4.20 11.52 9.06
C TRP A 21 -4.71 12.04 7.72
N GLU A 22 -4.56 13.34 7.51
CA GLU A 22 -4.92 14.01 6.26
C GLU A 22 -3.65 14.36 5.49
N TRP A 23 -3.68 14.13 4.17
CA TRP A 23 -2.60 14.58 3.29
C TRP A 23 -2.70 16.07 3.06
N VAL A 24 -1.70 16.80 3.54
CA VAL A 24 -1.66 18.27 3.44
C VAL A 24 -0.63 18.69 2.39
N GLY A 25 -1.10 19.41 1.36
CA GLY A 25 -0.26 20.05 0.34
C GLY A 25 0.21 19.14 -0.79
N ARG A 26 0.82 19.74 -1.83
CA ARG A 26 1.39 19.06 -3.02
C ARG A 26 0.42 18.09 -3.74
N PRO A 27 -0.76 18.56 -4.17
CA PRO A 27 -1.72 17.73 -4.91
C PRO A 27 -1.15 17.14 -6.21
N GLU A 28 -0.08 17.74 -6.76
CA GLU A 28 0.63 17.26 -7.94
C GLU A 28 1.30 15.90 -7.71
N LEU A 29 1.92 15.70 -6.53
CA LEU A 29 2.57 14.43 -6.19
C LEU A 29 1.55 13.32 -6.03
N LEU A 30 0.42 13.63 -5.37
CA LEU A 30 -0.69 12.70 -5.26
C LEU A 30 -1.23 12.34 -6.64
N ARG A 31 -1.44 13.32 -7.52
CA ARG A 31 -1.88 13.10 -8.90
C ARG A 31 -0.91 12.21 -9.69
N GLN A 32 0.39 12.40 -9.55
CA GLN A 32 1.41 11.56 -10.19
C GLN A 32 1.34 10.11 -9.69
N LEU A 33 1.20 9.92 -8.37
CA LEU A 33 1.08 8.59 -7.80
C LEU A 33 -0.20 7.90 -8.25
N LEU A 34 -1.33 8.60 -8.27
CA LEU A 34 -2.60 8.09 -8.79
C LEU A 34 -2.51 7.72 -10.27
N ALA A 35 -1.83 8.53 -11.08
CA ALA A 35 -1.61 8.23 -12.50
C ALA A 35 -0.76 6.96 -12.70
N ALA A 36 0.27 6.76 -11.88
CA ALA A 36 1.09 5.55 -11.93
C ALA A 36 0.30 4.27 -11.57
N TRP A 37 -0.77 4.41 -10.79
CA TRP A 37 -1.62 3.31 -10.35
C TRP A 37 -2.92 3.16 -11.15
N MET A 38 -3.10 3.97 -12.19
CA MET A 38 -4.27 3.90 -13.06
C MET A 38 -4.17 2.71 -14.02
N THR A 39 -5.28 2.00 -14.20
CA THR A 39 -5.45 0.93 -15.19
C THR A 39 -6.51 1.34 -16.21
N LEU A 40 -6.37 0.96 -17.49
CA LEU A 40 -7.30 1.36 -18.56
C LEU A 40 -8.28 0.25 -18.94
N GLY A 41 -7.97 -1.00 -18.62
CA GLY A 41 -8.85 -2.15 -18.88
C GLY A 41 -8.65 -3.29 -17.89
N GLU A 42 -9.49 -4.32 -18.01
CA GLU A 42 -9.54 -5.47 -17.09
C GLU A 42 -8.29 -6.36 -17.10
N GLY A 43 -7.38 -6.17 -18.06
CA GLY A 43 -6.10 -6.90 -18.16
C GLY A 43 -4.87 -6.09 -17.74
N ASP A 44 -5.03 -4.82 -17.37
CA ASP A 44 -3.90 -3.96 -17.07
C ASP A 44 -3.49 -4.09 -15.60
N SER A 45 -2.19 -4.28 -15.38
CA SER A 45 -1.58 -4.13 -14.06
C SER A 45 -1.14 -2.67 -13.87
N PRO A 46 -1.38 -2.07 -12.69
CA PRO A 46 -0.81 -0.76 -12.37
C PRO A 46 0.72 -0.85 -12.29
N LEU A 47 1.40 0.30 -12.32
CA LEU A 47 2.84 0.34 -12.05
C LEU A 47 3.12 0.09 -10.56
N SER A 48 4.39 -0.18 -10.24
CA SER A 48 4.87 -0.32 -8.85
C SER A 48 5.72 0.91 -8.46
N PRO A 49 5.10 2.06 -8.14
CA PRO A 49 5.81 3.31 -7.89
C PRO A 49 6.70 3.21 -6.65
N ARG A 50 7.95 3.68 -6.76
CA ARG A 50 8.88 3.79 -5.64
C ARG A 50 8.99 5.23 -5.17
N LEU A 51 8.56 5.50 -3.94
CA LEU A 51 8.68 6.82 -3.32
C LEU A 51 10.04 6.97 -2.64
N VAL A 52 10.88 7.88 -3.13
CA VAL A 52 12.24 8.14 -2.59
C VAL A 52 12.31 9.54 -2.00
N GLY A 53 12.99 9.68 -0.86
CA GLY A 53 13.20 10.97 -0.21
C GLY A 53 13.63 10.82 1.25
N LYS A 54 14.06 11.93 1.85
CA LYS A 54 14.51 11.98 3.25
C LYS A 54 13.49 11.35 4.22
N PRO A 55 13.92 10.81 5.37
CA PRO A 55 13.00 10.41 6.44
C PRO A 55 12.05 11.56 6.83
N GLY A 56 10.82 11.23 7.20
CA GLY A 56 9.84 12.22 7.71
C GLY A 56 9.15 13.10 6.66
N VAL A 57 9.45 12.97 5.36
CA VAL A 57 8.82 13.82 4.31
C VAL A 57 7.40 13.40 3.90
N GLY A 58 6.76 12.47 4.63
CA GLY A 58 5.37 12.05 4.37
C GLY A 58 5.19 11.01 3.26
N LYS A 59 6.20 10.18 2.95
CA LYS A 59 6.11 9.14 1.90
C LYS A 59 4.99 8.13 2.16
N THR A 60 4.95 7.57 3.37
CA THR A 60 3.90 6.63 3.80
C THR A 60 2.52 7.30 3.79
N THR A 61 2.47 8.56 4.23
CA THR A 61 1.25 9.38 4.20
C THR A 61 0.75 9.58 2.77
N LEU A 62 1.63 9.88 1.81
CA LEU A 62 1.29 10.03 0.39
C LEU A 62 0.74 8.72 -0.20
N ALA A 63 1.37 7.58 0.09
CA ALA A 63 0.90 6.27 -0.36
C ALA A 63 -0.50 5.94 0.18
N ALA A 64 -0.71 6.15 1.49
CA ALA A 64 -2.02 5.94 2.11
C ALA A 64 -3.09 6.90 1.57
N ALA A 65 -2.73 8.16 1.30
CA ALA A 65 -3.64 9.13 0.71
C ALA A 65 -4.08 8.72 -0.70
N ALA A 66 -3.16 8.17 -1.51
CA ALA A 66 -3.51 7.62 -2.82
C ALA A 66 -4.45 6.42 -2.71
N ALA A 67 -4.16 5.48 -1.80
CA ALA A 67 -5.04 4.33 -1.56
C ALA A 67 -6.44 4.77 -1.10
N ARG A 68 -6.53 5.74 -0.17
CA ARG A 68 -7.80 6.32 0.29
C ARG A 68 -8.57 7.00 -0.86
N ALA A 69 -7.88 7.76 -1.71
CA ALA A 69 -8.49 8.39 -2.88
C ALA A 69 -9.04 7.37 -3.89
N LEU A 70 -8.47 6.16 -3.92
CA LEU A 70 -8.92 5.04 -4.75
C LEU A 70 -9.91 4.10 -4.05
N GLY A 71 -10.27 4.38 -2.80
CA GLY A 71 -11.13 3.50 -1.99
C GLY A 71 -10.52 2.12 -1.73
N ARG A 72 -9.19 2.00 -1.70
CA ARG A 72 -8.47 0.74 -1.49
C ARG A 72 -8.00 0.60 -0.04
N PRO A 73 -8.05 -0.61 0.55
CA PRO A 73 -7.43 -0.86 1.85
C PRO A 73 -5.92 -0.66 1.78
N VAL A 74 -5.31 -0.28 2.90
CA VAL A 74 -3.87 -0.09 3.04
C VAL A 74 -3.31 -1.20 3.92
N TYR A 75 -2.19 -1.77 3.51
CA TYR A 75 -1.41 -2.72 4.28
C TYR A 75 0.03 -2.25 4.30
N VAL A 76 0.63 -2.13 5.49
CA VAL A 76 1.99 -1.65 5.69
C VAL A 76 2.83 -2.76 6.26
N LEU A 77 3.82 -3.20 5.49
CA LEU A 77 4.87 -4.09 5.96
C LEU A 77 6.15 -3.30 6.20
N GLN A 78 6.70 -3.39 7.41
CA GLN A 78 8.02 -2.84 7.72
C GLN A 78 9.12 -3.86 7.42
N ALA A 79 9.72 -3.73 6.25
CA ALA A 79 10.86 -4.55 5.88
C ALA A 79 12.12 -4.14 6.68
N THR A 80 12.83 -5.13 7.18
CA THR A 80 14.14 -5.03 7.84
C THR A 80 15.16 -5.89 7.08
N MET A 81 16.43 -5.88 7.50
CA MET A 81 17.44 -6.78 6.90
C MET A 81 17.15 -8.27 7.15
N ASP A 82 16.37 -8.56 8.18
CA ASP A 82 16.00 -9.93 8.55
C ASP A 82 14.69 -10.39 7.89
N THR A 83 13.99 -9.50 7.17
CA THR A 83 12.77 -9.84 6.44
C THR A 83 13.09 -10.88 5.37
N ARG A 84 12.40 -12.01 5.46
CA ARG A 84 12.54 -13.14 4.54
C ARG A 84 11.38 -13.18 3.54
N PRO A 85 11.55 -13.84 2.38
CA PRO A 85 10.47 -13.98 1.41
C PRO A 85 9.20 -14.60 2.01
N GLU A 86 9.33 -15.54 2.94
CA GLU A 86 8.21 -16.17 3.64
C GLU A 86 7.39 -15.21 4.51
N ASP A 87 7.96 -14.08 4.94
CA ASP A 87 7.23 -13.05 5.70
C ASP A 87 6.27 -12.23 4.80
N LEU A 88 6.30 -12.42 3.48
CA LEU A 88 5.46 -11.74 2.49
C LEU A 88 4.26 -12.57 2.01
N LEU A 89 4.11 -13.81 2.49
CA LEU A 89 3.11 -14.80 2.06
C LEU A 89 1.93 -14.85 3.04
#